data_AF-A0A1V5L2F8-F1
#
_entry.id   AF-A0A1V5L2F8-F1
#
_cell.length_a   1.000
_cell.length_b   1.000
_cell.length_c   1.000
_cell.angle_alpha   90.00
_cell.angle_beta   90.00
_cell.angle_gamma   90.00
#
_symmetry.space_group_name_H-M   'P 1'
#
loop_
_entity.id
_entity.type
_entity.pdbx_description
1 polymer ?
#
loop_
_entity_poly.entity_id
_entity_poly.type
_entity_poly.pdbx_seq_one_letter_code
_entity_poly.pdbx_strand_id
1 'polypeptide(L)'
;MTEDGHERTFQTNYLASFLLQMLLNDLLLRAPHSRVVVTSSVAARLGTVDLEDLELTTRPYRPFFSYATTKLLGILFVRELRRRLSGAGVTAVAVHPGPVGTNFGSGSLFPDFMYRIPIRKKLLIGYFVCTAAEGAEPLVWSAAAPDRESVDGLYFSRFAPRRPPSPLADDPDLAQRLWMQTERMLQPWIGPMAPVAGTGT
;
A
#
# COMPACT_ATOMS: atom_id res chain seq x y z
N MET A 1 -14.04 -7.52 12.69
CA MET A 1 -13.34 -8.57 11.93
C MET A 1 -14.07 -8.86 10.62
N THR A 2 -13.39 -9.50 9.69
CA THR A 2 -13.93 -10.16 8.48
C THR A 2 -14.35 -11.59 8.79
N GLU A 3 -14.83 -12.32 7.79
CA GLU A 3 -15.14 -13.76 7.89
C GLU A 3 -13.88 -14.62 8.07
N ASP A 4 -12.73 -14.15 7.56
CA ASP A 4 -11.42 -14.81 7.73
C ASP A 4 -10.76 -14.51 9.10
N GLY A 5 -11.45 -13.76 9.97
CA GLY A 5 -10.99 -13.47 11.33
C GLY A 5 -10.05 -12.26 11.47
N HIS A 6 -9.75 -11.55 10.39
CA HIS A 6 -8.82 -10.40 10.41
C HIS A 6 -9.52 -9.04 10.63
N GLU A 7 -8.77 -8.04 11.08
CA GLU A 7 -9.22 -6.65 11.09
C GLU A 7 -9.54 -6.19 9.67
N ARG A 8 -10.70 -5.53 9.50
CA ARG A 8 -11.30 -5.26 8.18
C ARG A 8 -10.41 -4.39 7.31
N THR A 9 -9.83 -3.33 7.87
CA THR A 9 -8.96 -2.40 7.14
C THR A 9 -7.66 -3.07 6.76
N PHE A 10 -7.05 -3.81 7.70
CA PHE A 10 -5.85 -4.60 7.48
C PHE A 10 -6.02 -5.64 6.38
N GLN A 11 -7.06 -6.46 6.44
CA GLN A 11 -7.29 -7.46 5.41
C GLN A 11 -7.53 -6.83 4.04
N THR A 12 -8.43 -5.83 3.97
CA THR A 12 -8.84 -5.24 2.69
C THR A 12 -7.71 -4.48 2.03
N ASN A 13 -6.96 -3.69 2.81
CA ASN A 13 -5.94 -2.79 2.24
C ASN A 13 -4.57 -3.45 2.08
N TYR A 14 -4.28 -4.51 2.84
CA TYR A 14 -2.94 -5.11 2.88
C TYR A 14 -2.95 -6.60 2.56
N LEU A 15 -3.55 -7.47 3.40
CA LEU A 15 -3.46 -8.93 3.19
C LEU A 15 -4.00 -9.37 1.83
N ALA A 16 -5.18 -8.89 1.44
CA ALA A 16 -5.79 -9.25 0.17
C ALA A 16 -4.92 -8.82 -1.03
N SER A 17 -4.30 -7.64 -0.93
CA SER A 17 -3.41 -7.12 -1.98
C SER A 17 -2.09 -7.91 -2.05
N PHE A 18 -1.52 -8.29 -0.90
CA PHE A 18 -0.35 -9.15 -0.82
C PHE A 18 -0.64 -10.52 -1.43
N LEU A 19 -1.75 -11.15 -1.04
CA LEU A 19 -2.17 -12.45 -1.56
C LEU A 19 -2.38 -12.40 -3.07
N LEU A 20 -3.10 -11.38 -3.57
CA LEU A 20 -3.31 -11.19 -5.00
C LEU A 20 -1.99 -11.06 -5.76
N GLN A 21 -1.02 -10.30 -5.23
CA GLN A 21 0.30 -10.21 -5.84
C GLN A 21 0.99 -11.58 -5.92
N MET A 22 0.95 -12.37 -4.84
CA MET A 22 1.57 -13.70 -4.83
C MET A 22 0.94 -14.63 -5.86
N LEU A 23 -0.39 -14.62 -5.99
CA LEU A 23 -1.11 -15.43 -6.98
C LEU A 23 -0.84 -14.99 -8.43
N LEU A 24 -0.48 -13.72 -8.66
CA LEU A 24 -0.17 -13.19 -9.98
C LEU A 24 1.32 -13.26 -10.34
N ASN A 25 2.18 -13.73 -9.43
CA ASN A 25 3.64 -13.64 -9.60
C ASN A 25 4.14 -14.28 -10.90
N ASP A 26 3.69 -15.50 -11.21
CA ASP A 26 4.09 -16.21 -12.44
C ASP A 26 3.60 -15.52 -13.72
N LEU A 27 2.47 -14.82 -13.67
CA LEU A 27 1.98 -14.04 -14.80
C LEU A 27 2.82 -12.77 -14.99
N LEU A 28 3.17 -12.10 -13.89
CA LEU A 28 4.01 -10.90 -13.90
C LEU A 28 5.41 -11.21 -14.42
N LEU A 29 6.00 -12.35 -14.06
CA LEU A 29 7.32 -12.78 -14.53
C LEU A 29 7.33 -13.10 -16.04
N ARG A 30 6.22 -13.60 -16.59
CA ARG A 30 6.10 -13.90 -18.03
C ARG A 30 5.76 -12.68 -18.87
N ALA A 31 5.11 -11.68 -18.28
CA ALA A 31 4.72 -10.47 -18.98
C ALA A 31 5.92 -9.51 -19.13
N PRO A 32 6.27 -9.09 -20.36
CA PRO A 32 7.32 -8.11 -20.55
C PRO A 32 6.90 -6.79 -19.92
N HIS A 33 7.83 -6.12 -19.27
CA HIS A 33 7.62 -4.78 -18.71
C HIS A 33 6.54 -4.69 -17.60
N SER A 34 6.21 -5.78 -16.92
CA SER A 34 5.19 -5.78 -15.86
C SER A 34 5.54 -4.88 -14.66
N ARG A 35 4.48 -4.39 -14.01
CA ARG A 35 4.57 -3.42 -12.91
C ARG A 35 3.46 -3.62 -11.89
N VAL A 36 3.83 -3.49 -10.62
CA VAL A 36 2.92 -3.49 -9.47
C VAL A 36 2.85 -2.08 -8.92
N VAL A 37 1.65 -1.50 -8.90
CA VAL A 37 1.40 -0.14 -8.38
C VAL A 37 0.60 -0.26 -7.09
N VAL A 38 1.16 0.20 -5.97
CA VAL A 38 0.53 0.12 -4.65
C VAL A 38 0.11 1.50 -4.16
N THR A 39 -1.17 1.65 -3.85
CA THR A 39 -1.72 2.93 -3.38
C THR A 39 -1.43 3.15 -1.89
N SER A 40 -0.58 4.14 -1.61
CA SER A 40 -0.23 4.61 -0.26
C SER A 40 -0.93 5.94 0.10
N SER A 41 -0.54 6.56 1.22
CA SER A 41 -1.06 7.83 1.72
C SER A 41 -0.05 8.52 2.62
N VAL A 42 -0.14 9.85 2.74
CA VAL A 42 0.56 10.62 3.79
C VAL A 42 0.26 10.11 5.21
N ALA A 43 -0.90 9.45 5.41
CA ALA A 43 -1.26 8.81 6.67
C ALA A 43 -0.23 7.77 7.12
N ALA A 44 0.57 7.18 6.22
CA ALA A 44 1.64 6.26 6.56
C ALA A 44 2.66 6.83 7.56
N ARG A 45 2.78 8.17 7.69
CA ARG A 45 3.57 8.83 8.74
C ARG A 45 3.17 8.42 10.16
N LEU A 46 1.89 8.13 10.35
CA LEU A 46 1.30 7.78 11.65
C LEU A 46 1.08 6.26 11.80
N GLY A 47 1.49 5.49 10.79
CA GLY A 47 1.47 4.03 10.85
C GLY A 47 2.55 3.50 11.79
N THR A 48 2.28 2.38 12.42
CA THR A 48 3.23 1.68 13.30
C THR A 48 3.32 0.23 12.86
N VAL A 49 4.49 -0.39 12.95
CA VAL A 49 4.64 -1.82 12.66
C VAL A 49 4.99 -2.54 13.94
N ASP A 50 4.06 -3.36 14.42
CA ASP A 50 4.30 -4.38 15.42
C ASP A 50 4.13 -5.73 14.73
N LEU A 51 5.21 -6.50 14.62
CA LEU A 51 5.19 -7.78 13.91
C LEU A 51 4.44 -8.87 14.69
N GLU A 52 4.24 -8.69 15.99
CA GLU A 52 3.47 -9.59 16.84
C GLU A 52 1.98 -9.24 16.85
N ASP A 53 1.63 -8.00 16.48
CA ASP A 53 0.26 -7.50 16.42
C ASP A 53 0.03 -6.53 15.24
N LEU A 54 0.17 -7.04 14.01
CA LEU A 54 -0.03 -6.25 12.78
C LEU A 54 -1.46 -5.70 12.65
N GLU A 55 -2.42 -6.34 13.31
CA GLU A 55 -3.84 -6.01 13.30
C GLU A 55 -4.24 -4.99 14.38
N LEU A 56 -3.30 -4.59 15.24
CA LEU A 56 -3.47 -3.60 16.30
C LEU A 56 -4.56 -3.98 17.32
N THR A 57 -4.62 -5.28 17.65
CA THR A 57 -5.62 -5.90 18.54
C THR A 57 -5.31 -5.73 20.03
N THR A 58 -4.06 -5.51 20.39
CA THR A 58 -3.59 -5.39 21.79
C THR A 58 -3.89 -4.04 22.44
N ARG A 59 -4.44 -3.09 21.67
CA ARG A 59 -4.74 -1.71 22.09
C ARG A 59 -6.16 -1.31 21.68
N PRO A 60 -6.74 -0.26 22.30
CA PRO A 60 -8.06 0.24 21.90
C PRO A 60 -8.10 0.56 20.40
N TYR A 61 -9.08 -0.01 19.71
CA TYR A 61 -9.19 0.10 18.26
C TYR A 61 -9.40 1.57 17.83
N ARG A 62 -8.54 2.01 16.90
CA ARG A 62 -8.63 3.35 16.28
C ARG A 62 -8.56 3.21 14.77
N PRO A 63 -9.68 3.33 14.02
CA PRO A 63 -9.75 3.05 12.59
C PRO A 63 -8.66 3.77 11.77
N PHE A 64 -8.42 5.03 12.10
CA PHE A 64 -7.42 5.84 11.39
C PHE A 64 -5.99 5.31 11.55
N PHE A 65 -5.63 4.75 12.71
CA PHE A 65 -4.29 4.18 12.93
C PHE A 65 -4.12 2.83 12.24
N SER A 66 -5.18 2.00 12.17
CA SER A 66 -5.16 0.81 11.32
C SER A 66 -4.95 1.21 9.86
N TYR A 67 -5.75 2.15 9.34
CA TYR A 67 -5.58 2.69 7.99
C TYR A 67 -4.16 3.22 7.74
N ALA A 68 -3.66 4.10 8.60
CA ALA A 68 -2.30 4.65 8.53
C ALA A 68 -1.24 3.53 8.49
N THR A 69 -1.40 2.51 9.32
CA THR A 69 -0.53 1.34 9.35
C THR A 69 -0.57 0.61 8.02
N THR A 70 -1.74 0.27 7.47
CA THR A 70 -1.83 -0.40 6.14
C THR A 70 -1.13 0.37 5.02
N LYS A 71 -1.17 1.72 5.07
CA LYS A 71 -0.48 2.56 4.08
C LYS A 71 1.04 2.57 4.23
N LEU A 72 1.54 2.36 5.45
CA LEU A 72 2.96 2.11 5.71
C LEU A 72 3.37 0.71 5.24
N LEU A 73 2.58 -0.33 5.58
CA LEU A 73 2.85 -1.71 5.17
C LEU A 73 2.93 -1.86 3.65
N GLY A 74 2.08 -1.15 2.89
CA GLY A 74 2.15 -1.12 1.43
C GLY A 74 3.48 -0.57 0.89
N ILE A 75 4.10 0.40 1.56
CA ILE A 75 5.40 0.93 1.14
C ILE A 75 6.50 -0.10 1.43
N LEU A 76 6.52 -0.68 2.64
CA LEU A 76 7.45 -1.74 3.00
C LEU A 76 7.35 -2.95 2.05
N PHE A 77 6.13 -3.32 1.69
CA PHE A 77 5.86 -4.36 0.70
C PHE A 77 6.49 -4.04 -0.66
N VAL A 78 6.35 -2.82 -1.18
CA VAL A 78 7.00 -2.41 -2.45
C VAL A 78 8.52 -2.53 -2.36
N ARG A 79 9.12 -2.15 -1.23
CA ARG A 79 10.58 -2.24 -1.02
C ARG A 79 11.07 -3.68 -1.06
N GLU A 80 10.39 -4.58 -0.34
CA GLU A 80 10.76 -5.98 -0.31
C GLU A 80 10.43 -6.70 -1.62
N LEU A 81 9.32 -6.35 -2.28
CA LEU A 81 8.94 -6.89 -3.59
C LEU A 81 10.00 -6.54 -4.64
N ARG A 82 10.47 -5.29 -4.68
CA ARG A 82 11.60 -4.90 -5.55
C ARG A 82 12.84 -5.74 -5.26
N ARG A 83 13.19 -5.93 -3.97
CA ARG A 83 14.37 -6.70 -3.59
C ARG A 83 14.27 -8.14 -4.10
N ARG A 84 13.10 -8.76 -3.96
CA ARG A 84 12.85 -10.15 -4.37
C ARG A 84 12.76 -10.34 -5.88
N LEU A 85 12.26 -9.36 -6.61
CA LEU A 85 12.10 -9.40 -8.07
C LEU A 85 13.24 -8.69 -8.82
N SER A 86 14.34 -8.39 -8.13
CA SER A 86 15.51 -7.76 -8.74
C SER A 86 16.04 -8.62 -9.88
N GLY A 87 16.23 -8.01 -11.06
CA GLY A 87 16.66 -8.73 -12.26
C GLY A 87 15.58 -9.58 -12.95
N ALA A 88 14.42 -9.78 -12.33
CA ALA A 88 13.33 -10.58 -12.90
C ALA A 88 12.49 -9.82 -13.93
N GLY A 89 12.82 -8.56 -14.20
CA GLY A 89 12.09 -7.73 -15.15
C GLY A 89 10.66 -7.48 -14.71
N VAL A 90 10.42 -7.28 -13.41
CA VAL A 90 9.16 -6.79 -12.82
C VAL A 90 9.50 -5.58 -11.96
N THR A 91 8.67 -4.53 -11.99
CA THR A 91 8.88 -3.32 -11.16
C THR A 91 7.77 -3.14 -10.14
N ALA A 92 8.07 -2.51 -9.01
CA ALA A 92 7.10 -2.21 -7.97
C ALA A 92 7.20 -0.73 -7.57
N VAL A 93 6.08 -0.05 -7.37
CA VAL A 93 6.05 1.38 -7.00
C VAL A 93 4.93 1.67 -6.01
N ALA A 94 5.20 2.51 -5.02
CA ALA A 94 4.21 3.00 -4.07
C ALA A 94 3.80 4.43 -4.45
N VAL A 95 2.50 4.73 -4.46
CA VAL A 95 1.98 6.04 -4.90
C VAL A 95 0.98 6.58 -3.89
N HIS A 96 1.26 7.76 -3.35
CA HIS A 96 0.25 8.59 -2.72
C HIS A 96 -0.42 9.48 -3.79
N PRO A 97 -1.72 9.32 -4.06
CA PRO A 97 -2.41 10.04 -5.15
C PRO A 97 -2.66 11.54 -4.87
N GLY A 98 -2.32 12.03 -3.67
CA GLY A 98 -2.73 13.34 -3.18
C GLY A 98 -3.97 13.26 -2.28
N PRO A 99 -4.44 14.39 -1.74
CA PRO A 99 -5.65 14.44 -0.93
C PRO A 99 -6.87 14.22 -1.83
N VAL A 100 -7.24 12.97 -2.11
CA VAL A 100 -8.40 12.69 -2.99
C VAL A 100 -9.68 12.85 -2.19
N GLY A 101 -10.64 13.60 -2.71
CA GLY A 101 -11.98 13.82 -2.18
C GLY A 101 -12.89 12.62 -2.38
N THR A 102 -12.37 11.46 -2.04
CA THR A 102 -13.14 10.22 -2.03
C THR A 102 -13.77 10.05 -0.65
N ASN A 103 -14.85 9.29 -0.60
CA ASN A 103 -15.70 9.03 0.56
C ASN A 103 -14.98 8.26 1.71
N PHE A 104 -13.65 8.38 1.83
CA PHE A 104 -12.73 7.60 2.67
C PHE A 104 -12.86 7.85 4.18
N GLY A 105 -14.03 8.32 4.62
CA GLY A 105 -14.41 8.29 6.02
C GLY A 105 -15.89 8.53 6.27
N SER A 106 -16.77 7.99 5.41
CA SER A 106 -18.22 7.86 5.62
C SER A 106 -18.61 6.90 6.77
N GLY A 107 -17.82 6.89 7.84
CA GLY A 107 -17.93 6.03 9.01
C GLY A 107 -16.88 6.31 10.10
N SER A 108 -16.08 7.36 9.95
CA SER A 108 -15.15 7.84 10.99
C SER A 108 -15.61 9.21 11.46
N LEU A 109 -15.47 9.54 12.73
CA LEU A 109 -15.94 10.83 13.29
C LEU A 109 -15.16 12.06 12.78
N PHE A 110 -14.10 11.87 11.99
CA PHE A 110 -13.22 12.95 11.53
C PHE A 110 -13.76 13.73 10.30
N PRO A 111 -14.38 13.11 9.29
CA PRO A 111 -14.98 13.83 8.17
C PRO A 111 -16.36 14.38 8.51
N ASP A 112 -17.13 13.74 9.39
CA ASP A 112 -18.56 14.09 9.50
C ASP A 112 -18.80 15.56 9.93
N PHE A 113 -17.91 16.11 10.77
CA PHE A 113 -17.95 17.53 11.14
C PHE A 113 -17.55 18.48 10.00
N MET A 114 -16.56 18.12 9.17
CA MET A 114 -16.09 18.95 8.05
C MET A 114 -17.03 18.89 6.83
N TYR A 115 -17.73 17.78 6.64
CA TYR A 115 -18.53 17.51 5.45
C TYR A 115 -20.03 17.85 5.61
N ARG A 116 -20.47 18.28 6.80
CA ARG A 116 -21.87 18.70 7.10
C ARG A 116 -22.27 20.08 6.57
N ILE A 117 -21.34 20.88 6.05
CA ILE A 117 -21.65 22.20 5.48
C ILE A 117 -21.64 22.10 3.94
N PRO A 118 -22.80 22.09 3.25
CA PRO A 118 -22.89 21.83 1.81
C PRO A 118 -22.09 22.83 0.95
N ILE A 119 -21.92 24.06 1.43
CA ILE A 119 -21.15 25.13 0.75
C ILE A 119 -19.64 24.85 0.79
N ARG A 120 -19.13 24.15 1.83
CA ARG A 120 -17.70 23.86 1.98
C ARG A 120 -17.23 22.66 1.15
N LYS A 121 -18.14 21.75 0.78
CA LYS A 121 -17.81 20.57 -0.06
C LYS A 121 -17.25 21.00 -1.42
N LYS A 122 -17.93 21.90 -2.14
CA LYS A 122 -17.45 22.40 -3.46
C LYS A 122 -16.20 23.27 -3.36
N LEU A 123 -16.08 24.08 -2.30
CA LEU A 123 -14.93 24.97 -2.10
C LEU A 123 -13.66 24.23 -1.68
N LEU A 124 -13.74 23.18 -0.85
CA LEU A 124 -12.56 22.39 -0.46
C LEU A 124 -12.12 21.38 -1.54
N ILE A 125 -13.06 20.79 -2.29
CA ILE A 125 -12.81 19.85 -3.42
C ILE A 125 -12.17 20.55 -4.63
N GLY A 126 -12.05 21.89 -4.63
CA GLY A 126 -11.31 22.63 -5.65
C GLY A 126 -9.96 23.18 -5.19
N TYR A 127 -9.73 23.34 -3.88
CA TYR A 127 -8.55 24.06 -3.36
C TYR A 127 -7.57 23.20 -2.57
N PHE A 128 -8.03 22.13 -1.91
CA PHE A 128 -7.18 21.30 -1.03
C PHE A 128 -7.35 19.80 -1.25
N VAL A 129 -8.27 19.41 -2.13
CA VAL A 129 -8.72 18.03 -2.30
C VAL A 129 -8.96 17.80 -3.79
N CYS A 130 -8.31 16.80 -4.38
CA CYS A 130 -8.44 16.46 -5.81
C CYS A 130 -9.61 15.50 -6.07
N THR A 131 -10.17 15.53 -7.27
CA THR A 131 -11.23 14.62 -7.71
C THR A 131 -10.71 13.18 -7.83
N ALA A 132 -11.61 12.20 -7.91
CA ALA A 132 -11.22 10.81 -8.14
C ALA A 132 -10.41 10.62 -9.43
N ALA A 133 -10.75 11.35 -10.50
CA ALA A 133 -10.00 11.34 -11.75
C ALA A 133 -8.59 11.89 -11.55
N GLU A 134 -8.44 13.07 -10.95
CA GLU A 134 -7.14 13.70 -10.65
C GLU A 134 -6.29 12.88 -9.65
N GLY A 135 -6.94 12.08 -8.79
CA GLY A 135 -6.28 11.13 -7.91
C GLY A 135 -5.82 9.85 -8.63
N ALA A 136 -6.52 9.45 -9.69
CA ALA A 136 -6.14 8.29 -10.50
C ALA A 136 -4.98 8.59 -11.46
N GLU A 137 -4.84 9.83 -11.93
CA GLU A 137 -3.77 10.25 -12.84
C GLU A 137 -2.36 9.77 -12.43
N PRO A 138 -1.87 9.99 -11.19
CA PRO A 138 -0.53 9.51 -10.81
C PRO A 138 -0.42 7.98 -10.76
N LEU A 139 -1.53 7.27 -10.52
CA LEU A 139 -1.56 5.80 -10.55
C LEU A 139 -1.45 5.29 -11.99
N VAL A 140 -2.23 5.87 -12.90
CA VAL A 140 -2.20 5.54 -14.34
C VAL A 140 -0.84 5.89 -14.94
N TRP A 141 -0.32 7.07 -14.62
CA TRP A 141 1.02 7.49 -15.04
C TRP A 141 2.08 6.52 -14.53
N SER A 142 2.04 6.14 -13.25
CA SER A 142 2.99 5.18 -12.69
C SER A 142 2.85 3.80 -13.33
N ALA A 143 1.64 3.37 -13.69
CA ALA A 143 1.40 2.11 -14.40
C ALA A 143 1.93 2.15 -15.84
N ALA A 144 1.82 3.29 -16.53
CA ALA A 144 2.17 3.44 -17.95
C ALA A 144 3.54 4.08 -18.21
N ALA A 145 4.29 4.49 -17.17
CA ALA A 145 5.58 5.15 -17.32
C ALA A 145 6.54 4.31 -18.19
N PRO A 146 7.10 4.87 -19.28
CA PRO A 146 7.85 4.11 -20.28
C PRO A 146 9.20 3.62 -19.75
N ASP A 147 9.82 4.38 -18.83
CA ASP A 147 11.05 3.99 -18.17
C ASP A 147 10.75 3.18 -16.89
N ARG A 148 11.31 1.97 -16.83
CA ARG A 148 11.18 1.06 -15.70
C ARG A 148 12.00 1.49 -14.50
N GLU A 149 13.22 1.92 -14.74
CA GLU A 149 14.18 2.21 -13.67
C GLU A 149 13.81 3.49 -12.94
N SER A 150 13.16 4.43 -13.63
CA SER A 150 12.68 5.68 -13.04
C SER A 150 11.62 5.52 -11.94
N VAL A 151 11.00 4.34 -11.78
CA VAL A 151 9.91 4.12 -10.81
C VAL A 151 10.15 3.00 -9.81
N ASP A 152 11.05 2.07 -10.10
CA ASP A 152 11.14 0.83 -9.34
C ASP A 152 11.65 1.04 -7.90
N GLY A 153 10.88 0.53 -6.94
CA GLY A 153 11.08 0.68 -5.49
C GLY A 153 10.80 2.06 -4.93
N LEU A 154 10.35 3.02 -5.75
CA LEU A 154 10.15 4.39 -5.33
C LEU A 154 8.80 4.60 -4.65
N TYR A 155 8.76 5.68 -3.87
CA TYR A 155 7.53 6.27 -3.34
C TYR A 155 7.27 7.59 -4.07
N PHE A 156 6.09 7.70 -4.67
CA PHE A 156 5.64 8.91 -5.34
C PHE A 156 4.60 9.64 -4.51
N SER A 157 4.72 10.96 -4.43
CA SER A 157 3.65 11.85 -4.02
C SER A 157 3.12 12.53 -5.28
N ARG A 158 1.94 12.12 -5.74
CA ARG A 158 1.41 12.41 -7.08
C ARG A 158 2.43 11.95 -8.14
N PHE A 159 2.99 12.89 -8.90
CA PHE A 159 3.93 12.61 -10.00
C PHE A 159 5.41 12.75 -9.59
N ALA A 160 5.68 13.18 -8.35
CA ALA A 160 7.05 13.44 -7.92
C ALA A 160 7.58 12.30 -7.03
N PRO A 161 8.77 11.76 -7.31
CA PRO A 161 9.43 10.85 -6.40
C PRO A 161 9.79 11.61 -5.11
N ARG A 162 9.50 11.01 -3.96
CA ARG A 162 9.74 11.60 -2.64
C ARG A 162 10.26 10.53 -1.69
N ARG A 163 10.86 10.97 -0.58
CA ARG A 163 11.07 10.07 0.56
C ARG A 163 9.70 9.64 1.11
N PRO A 164 9.54 8.37 1.52
CA PRO A 164 8.36 7.93 2.25
C PRO A 164 8.11 8.80 3.50
N PRO A 165 6.84 8.95 3.92
CA PRO A 165 6.49 9.84 5.02
C PRO A 165 6.80 9.25 6.41
N SER A 166 7.20 7.98 6.50
CA SER A 166 7.63 7.30 7.73
C SER A 166 9.06 6.79 7.57
N PRO A 167 9.96 7.01 8.54
CA PRO A 167 11.34 6.50 8.48
C PRO A 167 11.38 4.97 8.52
N LEU A 168 10.38 4.31 9.13
CA LEU A 168 10.27 2.86 9.13
C LEU A 168 10.22 2.27 7.72
N ALA A 169 9.73 3.02 6.74
CA ALA A 169 9.62 2.56 5.35
C ALA A 169 10.98 2.41 4.63
N ASP A 170 12.06 2.92 5.22
CA ASP A 170 13.43 2.78 4.70
C ASP A 170 14.21 1.67 5.43
N ASP A 171 13.59 0.94 6.36
CA ASP A 171 14.20 -0.19 7.08
C ASP A 171 14.04 -1.51 6.28
N PRO A 172 15.14 -2.05 5.70
CA PRO A 172 15.08 -3.27 4.90
C PRO A 172 14.80 -4.53 5.74
N ASP A 173 15.27 -4.57 6.98
CA ASP A 173 15.09 -5.73 7.86
C ASP A 173 13.64 -5.81 8.31
N LEU A 174 13.03 -4.66 8.63
CA LEU A 174 11.60 -4.58 8.91
C LEU A 174 10.76 -5.02 7.71
N ALA A 175 11.10 -4.60 6.50
CA ALA A 175 10.40 -4.99 5.29
C ALA A 175 10.47 -6.50 5.05
N GLN A 176 11.64 -7.10 5.22
CA GLN A 176 11.84 -8.55 5.10
C GLN A 176 11.05 -9.33 6.16
N ARG A 177 11.10 -8.89 7.43
CA ARG A 177 10.37 -9.55 8.53
C ARG A 177 8.86 -9.42 8.37
N LEU A 178 8.37 -8.27 7.93
CA LEU A 178 6.96 -8.06 7.60
C LEU A 178 6.51 -9.03 6.52
N TRP A 179 7.30 -9.20 5.46
CA TRP A 179 6.99 -10.14 4.39
C TRP A 179 6.86 -11.56 4.89
N MET A 180 7.86 -12.05 5.64
CA MET A 180 7.83 -13.41 6.22
C MET A 180 6.62 -13.61 7.13
N GLN A 181 6.28 -12.61 7.94
CA GLN A 181 5.11 -12.69 8.81
C GLN A 181 3.81 -12.72 8.01
N THR A 182 3.71 -11.93 6.94
CA THR A 182 2.55 -11.90 6.06
C THR A 182 2.37 -13.21 5.30
N GLU A 183 3.44 -13.82 4.82
CA GLU A 183 3.42 -15.17 4.22
C GLU A 183 2.92 -16.22 5.22
N ARG A 184 3.37 -16.17 6.48
CA ARG A 184 2.86 -17.08 7.52
C ARG A 184 1.36 -16.90 7.76
N MET A 185 0.90 -15.65 7.85
CA MET A 185 -0.52 -15.36 8.00
C MET A 185 -1.32 -15.91 6.83
N LEU A 186 -0.77 -15.86 5.60
CA LEU A 186 -1.45 -16.29 4.39
C LEU A 186 -1.22 -17.75 3.98
N GLN A 187 -0.46 -18.52 4.76
CA GLN A 187 -0.11 -19.92 4.46
C GLN A 187 -1.33 -20.78 4.05
N PRO A 188 -2.51 -20.67 4.71
CA PRO A 188 -3.69 -21.44 4.33
C PRO A 188 -4.19 -21.19 2.90
N TRP A 189 -3.90 -20.01 2.32
CA TRP A 189 -4.38 -19.62 0.99
C TRP A 189 -3.33 -19.76 -0.11
N ILE A 190 -2.05 -19.58 0.21
CA ILE A 190 -0.95 -19.69 -0.77
C ILE A 190 -0.44 -21.12 -0.95
N GLY A 191 -0.77 -22.04 -0.03
CA GLY A 191 -0.29 -23.42 -0.05
C GLY A 191 1.23 -23.52 0.22
N PRO A 192 1.86 -24.68 -0.06
CA PRO A 192 3.31 -24.79 -0.01
C PRO A 192 3.94 -23.98 -1.16
N MET A 193 4.42 -22.77 -0.87
CA MET A 193 5.11 -21.94 -1.86
C MET A 193 6.38 -22.64 -2.38
N ALA A 194 6.56 -22.63 -3.71
CA ALA A 194 7.89 -22.65 -4.27
C ALA A 194 8.57 -21.30 -3.92
N PRO A 195 9.85 -21.28 -3.50
CA PRO A 195 10.54 -20.04 -3.17
C PRO A 195 10.47 -19.09 -4.37
N VAL A 196 10.15 -17.81 -4.11
CA VAL A 196 10.23 -16.74 -5.12
C VAL A 196 11.64 -16.80 -5.72
N ALA A 197 11.72 -17.04 -7.02
CA ALA A 197 12.98 -17.16 -7.74
C ALA A 197 13.85 -15.92 -7.45
N GLY A 198 14.95 -16.13 -6.72
CA GLY A 198 15.83 -15.04 -6.27
C GLY A 198 16.51 -15.27 -4.91
N THR A 199 16.12 -16.26 -4.11
CA THR A 199 16.93 -16.70 -2.96
C THR A 199 18.06 -17.62 -3.40
N GLY A 200 19.01 -17.08 -4.15
CA GLY A 200 20.26 -17.76 -4.52
C GLY A 200 21.43 -16.90 -4.09
N THR A 201 22.06 -17.32 -2.98
CA THR A 201 23.41 -17.00 -2.46
C THR A 201 23.91 -15.56 -2.55
#